data_AF-A0A2L1BTS0-F1
#
_entry.id   AF-A0A2L1BTS0-F1
#
_cell.length_a   1.000
_cell.length_b   1.000
_cell.length_c   1.000
_cell.angle_alpha   90.00
_cell.angle_beta   90.00
_cell.angle_gamma   90.00
#
_symmetry.space_group_name_H-M   'P 1'
#
loop_
_entity.id
_entity.type
_entity.pdbx_description
1 polymer ?
#
loop_
_entity_poly.entity_id
_entity_poly.type
_entity_poly.pdbx_seq_one_letter_code
_entity_poly.pdbx_strand_id
1 'polypeptide(L)'
;MHYNERTRSTKLVGFMLSGMLFALTTSVYAGSSSTTVNFSATLVGGSCQISVDRPSITFSPVSSSTVIAAGGDGIDPQLFSMTFSDCSGWGLTPKVQIKGNTFTSGIPLFRNDNAASDYSQGYGVKLVQQGQMAAIANMDKLIVGTADQQLNTLNGQTLNFEARLSCGNCTAGPSLKGGNMNATVTLQFIYE
;
A
#
# COMPACT_ATOMS: atom_id res chain seq x y z
N MET A 1 -8.88 93.74 -57.85
CA MET A 1 -8.42 94.56 -56.70
C MET A 1 -9.65 94.80 -55.84
N HIS A 2 -9.63 94.24 -54.63
CA HIS A 2 -10.82 94.00 -53.79
C HIS A 2 -11.20 95.20 -52.92
N TYR A 3 -12.44 95.10 -52.43
CA TYR A 3 -13.40 96.14 -52.09
C TYR A 3 -13.33 96.62 -50.62
N ASN A 4 -14.12 97.65 -50.37
CA ASN A 4 -14.22 98.60 -49.26
C ASN A 4 -14.93 98.07 -47.96
N GLU A 5 -14.83 98.87 -46.88
CA GLU A 5 -15.78 99.11 -45.74
C GLU A 5 -15.70 98.43 -44.34
N ARG A 6 -15.37 99.29 -43.35
CA ARG A 6 -16.00 99.69 -42.05
C ARG A 6 -16.63 98.71 -41.00
N THR A 7 -16.56 99.23 -39.75
CA THR A 7 -17.49 99.16 -38.57
C THR A 7 -17.44 97.91 -37.66
N ARG A 8 -17.67 97.88 -36.33
CA ARG A 8 -17.59 98.75 -35.10
C ARG A 8 -18.18 97.88 -33.96
N SER A 9 -17.76 98.09 -32.70
CA SER A 9 -18.54 97.80 -31.45
C SER A 9 -18.61 96.32 -31.00
N THR A 10 -18.65 95.88 -29.73
CA THR A 10 -19.06 96.47 -28.44
C THR A 10 -18.60 95.54 -27.28
N LYS A 11 -18.15 96.11 -26.15
CA LYS A 11 -18.41 95.84 -24.70
C LYS A 11 -18.79 94.40 -24.23
N LEU A 12 -18.54 93.90 -23.01
CA LEU A 12 -18.48 94.48 -21.65
C LEU A 12 -18.02 93.34 -20.71
N VAL A 13 -17.13 93.63 -19.76
CA VAL A 13 -16.72 92.72 -18.67
C VAL A 13 -17.54 93.04 -17.42
N GLY A 14 -18.14 92.03 -16.77
CA GLY A 14 -18.76 92.13 -15.43
C GLY A 14 -18.72 90.76 -14.76
N PHE A 15 -17.92 90.55 -13.70
CA PHE A 15 -18.12 90.82 -12.27
C PHE A 15 -18.96 89.77 -11.51
N MET A 16 -18.23 88.96 -10.73
CA MET A 16 -18.50 88.32 -9.42
C MET A 16 -19.83 87.62 -9.12
N LEU A 17 -19.77 86.46 -8.43
CA LEU A 17 -20.38 86.30 -7.09
C LEU A 17 -20.04 84.95 -6.42
N SER A 18 -19.96 85.02 -5.09
CA SER A 18 -19.57 84.04 -4.08
C SER A 18 -20.60 82.91 -3.88
N GLY A 19 -20.14 81.71 -3.50
CA GLY A 19 -21.00 80.59 -3.09
C GLY A 19 -20.23 79.47 -2.39
N MET A 20 -20.16 79.53 -1.05
CA MET A 20 -19.59 78.50 -0.18
C MET A 20 -20.72 77.52 0.20
N LEU A 21 -20.72 76.33 -0.40
CA LEU A 21 -21.61 75.20 -0.07
C LEU A 21 -20.79 74.13 0.67
N PHE A 22 -21.05 73.97 1.97
CA PHE A 22 -20.53 72.89 2.80
C PHE A 22 -21.10 71.54 2.31
N ALA A 23 -20.29 70.75 1.61
CA ALA A 23 -20.59 69.36 1.32
C ALA A 23 -20.38 68.52 2.60
N LEU A 24 -21.47 68.16 3.28
CA LEU A 24 -21.47 67.09 4.29
C LEU A 24 -21.20 65.76 3.58
N THR A 25 -19.94 65.35 3.53
CA THR A 25 -19.56 64.01 3.09
C THR A 25 -19.93 63.02 4.20
N THR A 26 -21.07 62.35 4.08
CA THR A 26 -21.33 61.15 4.87
C THR A 26 -20.31 60.10 4.44
N SER A 27 -19.35 59.81 5.31
CA SER A 27 -18.40 58.72 5.10
C SER A 27 -19.19 57.42 5.16
N VAL A 28 -19.41 56.80 4.00
CA VAL A 28 -19.97 55.45 3.91
C VAL A 28 -18.91 54.49 4.47
N TYR A 29 -19.09 54.03 5.70
CA TYR A 29 -18.26 52.96 6.27
C TYR A 29 -18.71 51.63 5.68
N ALA A 30 -17.94 51.09 4.75
CA ALA A 30 -18.12 49.73 4.27
C ALA A 30 -17.65 48.76 5.38
N GLY A 31 -18.58 48.01 5.98
CA GLY A 31 -18.26 46.96 6.94
C GLY A 31 -17.72 45.72 6.24
N SER A 32 -16.52 45.26 6.63
CA SER A 32 -15.99 43.98 6.17
C SER A 32 -16.39 42.87 7.13
N SER A 33 -16.99 41.80 6.62
CA SER A 33 -17.18 40.54 7.35
C SER A 33 -16.20 39.51 6.81
N SER A 34 -15.58 38.74 7.71
CA SER A 34 -14.73 37.62 7.34
C SER A 34 -15.18 36.38 8.10
N THR A 35 -15.06 35.23 7.44
CA THR A 35 -15.32 33.93 8.04
C THR A 35 -14.10 33.05 7.82
N THR A 36 -13.82 32.19 8.80
CA THR A 36 -12.66 31.30 8.75
C THR A 36 -13.12 29.93 8.31
N VAL A 37 -12.51 29.40 7.25
CA VAL A 37 -12.70 28.02 6.80
C VAL A 37 -11.48 27.22 7.27
N ASN A 38 -11.71 26.24 8.14
CA ASN A 38 -10.66 25.35 8.62
C ASN A 38 -10.61 24.10 7.74
N PHE A 39 -9.41 23.77 7.25
CA PHE A 39 -9.15 22.54 6.50
C PHE A 39 -8.30 21.60 7.35
N SER A 40 -8.65 20.31 7.37
CA SER A 40 -7.86 19.26 8.02
C SER A 40 -7.72 18.07 7.08
N ALA A 41 -6.53 17.47 7.05
CA ALA A 41 -6.27 16.21 6.34
C ALA A 41 -5.40 15.29 7.21
N THR A 42 -5.65 13.99 7.12
CA THR A 42 -4.77 12.95 7.68
C THR A 42 -3.92 12.40 6.56
N LEU A 43 -2.61 12.64 6.62
CA LEU A 43 -1.64 12.10 5.67
C LEU A 43 -1.12 10.77 6.22
N VAL A 44 -1.26 9.69 5.45
CA VAL A 44 -0.69 8.37 5.79
C VAL A 44 0.70 8.22 5.18
N GLY A 45 1.60 7.51 5.88
CA GLY A 45 3.02 7.43 5.53
C GLY A 45 3.32 6.76 4.18
N GLY A 46 2.42 5.90 3.69
CA GLY A 46 2.48 5.36 2.34
C GLY A 46 1.46 4.26 2.07
N SER A 47 1.39 3.80 0.83
CA SER A 47 0.64 2.62 0.40
C SER A 47 1.37 1.89 -0.73
N CYS A 48 1.14 0.58 -0.87
CA CYS A 48 1.47 -0.21 -2.06
C CYS A 48 0.32 -1.19 -2.30
N GLN A 49 0.03 -1.45 -3.57
CA GLN A 49 -0.72 -2.63 -3.97
C GLN A 49 0.23 -3.82 -4.06
N ILE A 50 -0.28 -5.00 -3.72
CA ILE A 50 0.43 -6.27 -3.90
C ILE A 50 -0.41 -7.21 -4.74
N SER A 51 0.27 -8.00 -5.57
CA SER A 51 -0.36 -9.04 -6.39
C SER A 51 0.47 -10.31 -6.31
N VAL A 52 -0.18 -11.47 -6.41
CA VAL A 52 0.46 -12.78 -6.45
C VAL A 52 0.12 -13.43 -7.79
N ASP A 53 1.13 -13.93 -8.50
CA ASP A 53 0.97 -14.53 -9.83
C ASP A 53 0.20 -15.87 -9.80
N ARG A 54 0.35 -16.63 -8.71
CA ARG A 54 -0.29 -17.92 -8.47
C ARG A 54 -1.08 -17.91 -7.17
N PRO A 55 -2.35 -17.44 -7.18
CA PRO A 55 -3.18 -17.39 -5.97
C PRO A 55 -3.64 -18.79 -5.50
N SER A 56 -3.45 -19.82 -6.32
CA SER A 56 -3.71 -21.22 -5.97
C SER A 56 -2.58 -22.10 -6.50
N ILE A 57 -2.09 -22.99 -5.63
CA ILE A 57 -1.04 -23.95 -5.93
C ILE A 57 -1.56 -25.34 -5.58
N THR A 58 -1.62 -26.20 -6.58
CA THR A 58 -2.00 -27.60 -6.42
C THR A 58 -0.75 -28.47 -6.46
N PHE A 59 -0.50 -29.22 -5.39
CA PHE A 59 0.50 -30.27 -5.40
C PHE A 59 -0.06 -31.54 -6.05
N SER A 60 0.76 -32.24 -6.81
CA SER A 60 0.41 -33.56 -7.32
C SER A 60 0.22 -34.56 -6.17
N PRO A 61 -0.59 -35.62 -6.34
CA PRO A 61 -0.66 -36.68 -5.34
C PRO A 61 0.72 -37.32 -5.11
N VAL A 62 1.12 -37.42 -3.84
CA VAL A 62 2.41 -37.96 -3.41
C VAL A 62 2.24 -39.00 -2.32
N SER A 63 3.13 -39.99 -2.28
CA SER A 63 3.14 -40.96 -1.17
C SER A 63 3.77 -40.35 0.08
N SER A 64 3.25 -40.73 1.24
CA SER A 64 3.82 -40.35 2.55
C SER A 64 5.29 -40.72 2.68
N SER A 65 5.71 -41.87 2.14
CA SER A 65 7.11 -42.32 2.17
C SER A 65 8.07 -41.34 1.49
N THR A 66 7.65 -40.73 0.38
CA THR A 66 8.47 -39.75 -0.35
C THR A 66 8.62 -38.46 0.44
N VAL A 67 7.54 -37.98 1.07
CA VAL A 67 7.59 -36.79 1.94
C VAL A 67 8.46 -37.04 3.16
N ILE A 68 8.34 -38.22 3.78
CA ILE A 68 9.16 -38.62 4.95
C ILE A 68 10.64 -38.69 4.60
N ALA A 69 10.99 -39.28 3.45
CA ALA A 69 12.36 -39.38 2.99
C ALA A 69 13.01 -38.00 2.76
N ALA A 70 12.24 -37.00 2.35
CA ALA A 70 12.72 -35.63 2.16
C ALA A 70 12.77 -34.79 3.44
N GLY A 71 12.14 -35.22 4.53
CA GLY A 71 12.27 -34.54 5.82
C GLY A 71 11.82 -33.07 5.78
N GLY A 72 12.61 -32.23 6.46
CA GLY A 72 12.43 -30.78 6.52
C GLY A 72 12.83 -30.05 5.24
N ASP A 73 13.49 -30.71 4.28
CA ASP A 73 13.75 -30.11 2.97
C ASP A 73 12.49 -30.05 2.13
N GLY A 74 11.61 -31.03 2.30
CA GLY A 74 10.36 -31.15 1.58
C GLY A 74 10.52 -31.51 0.10
N ILE A 75 9.40 -31.77 -0.55
CA ILE A 75 9.33 -32.18 -1.96
C ILE A 75 8.49 -31.20 -2.79
N ASP A 76 8.47 -31.44 -4.10
CA ASP A 76 7.65 -30.77 -5.10
C ASP A 76 7.73 -29.24 -4.98
N PRO A 77 8.91 -28.62 -5.21
CA PRO A 77 9.06 -27.18 -5.10
C PRO A 77 8.10 -26.44 -6.04
N GLN A 78 7.26 -25.59 -5.46
CA GLN A 78 6.33 -24.73 -6.16
C GLN A 78 6.77 -23.28 -5.99
N LEU A 79 7.19 -22.67 -7.09
CA LEU A 79 7.55 -21.25 -7.12
C LEU A 79 6.31 -20.40 -7.36
N PHE A 80 6.26 -19.26 -6.67
CA PHE A 80 5.34 -18.16 -6.91
C PHE A 80 5.97 -16.83 -6.52
N SER A 81 5.41 -15.75 -7.04
CA SER A 81 5.97 -14.42 -6.96
C SER A 81 4.92 -13.42 -6.50
N MET A 82 5.33 -12.51 -5.62
CA MET A 82 4.53 -11.36 -5.22
C MET A 82 5.16 -10.08 -5.79
N THR A 83 4.37 -9.26 -6.47
CA THR A 83 4.83 -8.02 -7.12
C THR A 83 4.16 -6.80 -6.49
N PHE A 84 4.92 -5.71 -6.35
CA PHE A 84 4.41 -4.42 -5.87
C PHE A 84 4.04 -3.49 -7.02
N SER A 85 2.94 -2.76 -6.85
CA SER A 85 2.51 -1.70 -7.75
C SER A 85 1.90 -0.53 -6.98
N ASP A 86 1.76 0.61 -7.65
CA ASP A 86 1.16 1.84 -7.11
C ASP A 86 1.71 2.25 -5.74
N CYS A 87 3.01 2.01 -5.54
CA CYS A 87 3.70 2.36 -4.31
C CYS A 87 3.93 3.87 -4.21
N SER A 88 3.52 4.45 -3.09
CA SER A 88 3.67 5.88 -2.79
C SER A 88 3.89 6.11 -1.30
N GLY A 89 4.58 7.19 -0.94
CA GLY A 89 4.93 7.53 0.44
C GLY A 89 6.39 7.23 0.83
N TRP A 90 6.73 7.49 2.09
CA TRP A 90 8.06 7.35 2.71
C TRP A 90 7.97 7.46 4.25
N GLY A 91 9.06 7.16 4.96
CA GLY A 91 9.19 7.47 6.39
C GLY A 91 8.85 6.34 7.37
N LEU A 92 8.49 5.15 6.89
CA LEU A 92 8.37 3.91 7.67
C LEU A 92 9.01 2.74 6.91
N THR A 93 9.40 1.68 7.61
CA THR A 93 10.02 0.52 6.97
C THR A 93 8.94 -0.38 6.39
N PRO A 94 8.84 -0.52 5.05
CA PRO A 94 7.84 -1.39 4.44
C PRO A 94 8.21 -2.85 4.69
N LYS A 95 7.21 -3.66 5.08
CA LYS A 95 7.36 -5.10 5.31
C LYS A 95 6.22 -5.88 4.70
N VAL A 96 6.46 -7.15 4.43
CA VAL A 96 5.44 -8.13 4.08
C VAL A 96 5.30 -9.09 5.25
N GLN A 97 4.17 -9.03 5.93
CA GLN A 97 3.83 -9.95 7.00
C GLN A 97 3.15 -11.19 6.45
N ILE A 98 3.63 -12.36 6.86
CA ILE A 98 3.10 -13.65 6.45
C ILE A 98 2.18 -14.18 7.54
N LYS A 99 0.96 -14.58 7.18
CA LYS A 99 -0.04 -15.08 8.13
C LYS A 99 -0.64 -16.39 7.67
N GLY A 100 -0.92 -17.28 8.60
CA GLY A 100 -1.63 -18.53 8.33
C GLY A 100 -1.57 -19.47 9.52
N ASN A 101 -2.45 -20.48 9.52
CA ASN A 101 -2.39 -21.52 10.53
C ASN A 101 -1.14 -22.36 10.30
N THR A 102 -0.45 -22.68 11.39
CA THR A 102 0.81 -23.43 11.36
C THR A 102 0.88 -24.43 12.49
N PHE A 103 1.67 -25.47 12.29
CA PHE A 103 2.22 -26.29 13.35
C PHE A 103 3.74 -26.34 13.20
N THR A 104 4.44 -26.77 14.26
CA THR A 104 5.90 -26.87 14.24
C THR A 104 6.34 -28.33 14.43
N SER A 105 7.21 -28.80 13.54
CA SER A 105 7.87 -30.11 13.60
C SER A 105 9.33 -29.93 13.21
N GLY A 106 10.15 -29.38 14.12
CA GLY A 106 11.52 -28.91 13.82
C GLY A 106 11.58 -27.64 12.97
N ILE A 107 10.64 -27.45 12.04
CA ILE A 107 10.41 -26.23 11.25
C ILE A 107 8.93 -25.83 11.30
N PRO A 108 8.60 -24.54 11.09
CA PRO A 108 7.22 -24.10 10.88
C PRO A 108 6.66 -24.65 9.57
N LEU A 109 5.43 -25.15 9.62
CA LEU A 109 4.71 -25.67 8.46
C LEU A 109 3.29 -25.09 8.44
N PHE A 110 2.89 -24.52 7.31
CA PHE A 110 1.55 -23.99 7.11
C PHE A 110 0.56 -25.13 6.84
N ARG A 111 -0.57 -25.10 7.54
CA ARG A 111 -1.65 -26.08 7.42
C ARG A 111 -2.92 -25.51 8.03
N ASN A 112 -4.05 -25.67 7.34
CA ASN A 112 -5.35 -25.34 7.93
C ASN A 112 -5.82 -26.44 8.88
N ASP A 113 -6.67 -26.06 9.83
CA ASP A 113 -7.34 -27.00 10.72
C ASP A 113 -8.59 -27.59 10.04
N ASN A 114 -8.71 -28.92 10.05
CA ASN A 114 -9.90 -29.61 9.55
C ASN A 114 -10.07 -30.93 10.31
N ALA A 115 -11.27 -31.18 10.81
CA ALA A 115 -11.61 -32.34 11.63
C ALA A 115 -12.08 -33.57 10.82
N ALA A 116 -12.10 -33.48 9.49
CA ALA A 116 -12.50 -34.60 8.63
C ALA A 116 -11.57 -35.81 8.81
N SER A 117 -12.14 -37.01 8.81
CA SER A 117 -11.40 -38.26 9.10
C SER A 117 -10.39 -38.64 8.03
N ASP A 118 -10.57 -38.14 6.80
CA ASP A 118 -9.68 -38.27 5.65
C ASP A 118 -8.66 -37.11 5.56
N TYR A 119 -8.67 -36.17 6.50
CA TYR A 119 -7.65 -35.14 6.58
C TYR A 119 -6.33 -35.74 7.07
N SER A 120 -5.25 -35.42 6.37
CA SER A 120 -3.90 -35.89 6.69
C SER A 120 -3.43 -35.41 8.07
N GLN A 121 -2.38 -36.01 8.61
CA GLN A 121 -1.80 -35.59 9.89
C GLN A 121 -0.28 -35.51 9.78
N GLY A 122 0.29 -34.46 10.38
CA GLY A 122 1.74 -34.23 10.46
C GLY A 122 2.43 -33.80 9.16
N TYR A 123 1.67 -33.41 8.14
CA TYR A 123 2.17 -32.81 6.90
C TYR A 123 1.71 -31.36 6.78
N GLY A 124 2.53 -30.51 6.18
CA GLY A 124 2.18 -29.14 5.87
C GLY A 124 3.05 -28.56 4.76
N VAL A 125 2.90 -27.26 4.52
CA VAL A 125 3.66 -26.52 3.53
C VAL A 125 4.80 -25.78 4.22
N LYS A 126 6.04 -26.14 3.88
CA LYS A 126 7.20 -25.31 4.17
C LYS A 126 7.21 -24.17 3.18
N LEU A 127 7.27 -22.94 3.67
CA LEU A 127 7.40 -21.75 2.84
C LEU A 127 8.78 -21.14 3.10
N VAL A 128 9.51 -20.79 2.04
CA VAL A 128 10.77 -20.05 2.13
C VAL A 128 10.75 -18.89 1.13
N GLN A 129 11.52 -17.84 1.43
CA GLN A 129 11.90 -16.88 0.40
C GLN A 129 12.96 -17.52 -0.50
N GLN A 130 12.85 -17.36 -1.81
CA GLN A 130 13.76 -17.99 -2.76
C GLN A 130 15.22 -17.61 -2.46
N GLY A 131 16.11 -18.61 -2.45
CA GLY A 131 17.53 -18.43 -2.10
C GLY A 131 17.80 -18.40 -0.59
N GLN A 132 16.77 -18.48 0.26
CA GLN A 132 16.92 -18.61 1.71
C GLN A 132 16.62 -20.04 2.17
N MET A 133 17.28 -20.46 3.24
CA MET A 133 17.07 -21.80 3.84
C MET A 133 16.09 -21.79 5.01
N ALA A 134 15.95 -20.64 5.68
CA ALA A 134 15.06 -20.50 6.82
C ALA A 134 13.59 -20.59 6.38
N ALA A 135 12.85 -21.49 7.01
CA ALA A 135 11.41 -21.59 6.83
C ALA A 135 10.73 -20.37 7.46
N ILE A 136 9.84 -19.75 6.69
CA ILE A 136 9.00 -18.64 7.12
C ILE A 136 7.92 -19.17 8.05
N ALA A 137 7.78 -18.53 9.21
CA ALA A 137 6.76 -18.81 10.19
C ALA A 137 5.54 -17.87 10.08
N ASN A 138 4.47 -18.23 10.77
CA ASN A 138 3.34 -17.32 10.97
C ASN A 138 3.80 -16.06 11.71
N MET A 139 3.30 -14.90 11.27
CA MET A 139 3.62 -13.56 11.76
C MET A 139 5.02 -13.03 11.41
N ASP A 140 5.84 -13.79 10.68
CA ASP A 140 7.12 -13.31 10.17
C ASP A 140 6.93 -12.08 9.30
N LYS A 141 7.89 -11.15 9.39
CA LYS A 141 7.88 -9.88 8.68
C LYS A 141 9.13 -9.78 7.82
N LEU A 142 8.95 -9.83 6.52
CA LEU A 142 10.02 -9.68 5.54
C LEU A 142 10.20 -8.20 5.24
N ILE A 143 11.39 -7.65 5.50
CA ILE A 143 11.71 -6.27 5.15
C ILE A 143 11.88 -6.18 3.63
N VAL A 144 11.17 -5.25 3.00
CA VAL A 144 11.19 -5.11 1.53
C VAL A 144 11.72 -3.76 1.07
N GLY A 145 12.07 -2.87 1.99
CA GLY A 145 12.66 -1.56 1.73
C GLY A 145 13.11 -0.90 3.03
N THR A 146 13.51 0.37 2.95
CA THR A 146 14.03 1.15 4.09
C THR A 146 13.22 2.42 4.30
N ALA A 147 13.14 2.92 5.53
CA ALA A 147 12.40 4.13 5.86
C ALA A 147 12.91 5.39 5.12
N ASP A 148 14.19 5.43 4.75
CA ASP A 148 14.83 6.57 4.08
C ASP A 148 14.62 6.61 2.56
N GLN A 149 13.91 5.62 2.00
CA GLN A 149 13.64 5.57 0.56
C GLN A 149 12.15 5.80 0.27
N GLN A 150 11.90 6.47 -0.86
CA GLN A 150 10.56 6.60 -1.39
C GLN A 150 10.06 5.23 -1.84
N LEU A 151 8.83 4.87 -1.46
CA LEU A 151 8.27 3.54 -1.70
C LEU A 151 8.06 3.21 -3.19
N ASN A 152 8.01 4.23 -4.05
CA ASN A 152 7.90 4.03 -5.49
C ASN A 152 9.08 3.25 -6.09
N THR A 153 10.21 3.12 -5.38
CA THR A 153 11.33 2.26 -5.77
C THR A 153 10.98 0.78 -5.75
N LEU A 154 9.92 0.39 -5.02
CA LEU A 154 9.39 -0.97 -4.98
C LEU A 154 8.55 -1.32 -6.20
N ASN A 155 8.07 -0.33 -6.98
CA ASN A 155 7.20 -0.61 -8.12
C ASN A 155 7.88 -1.52 -9.13
N GLY A 156 7.21 -2.62 -9.48
CA GLY A 156 7.75 -3.63 -10.40
C GLY A 156 8.78 -4.57 -9.77
N GLN A 157 9.15 -4.38 -8.50
CA GLN A 157 9.95 -5.35 -7.77
C GLN A 157 9.09 -6.57 -7.38
N THR A 158 9.77 -7.71 -7.24
CA THR A 158 9.14 -8.99 -6.95
C THR A 158 9.83 -9.67 -5.77
N LEU A 159 9.04 -10.21 -4.84
CA LEU A 159 9.50 -11.20 -3.87
C LEU A 159 9.14 -12.59 -4.38
N ASN A 160 10.15 -13.45 -4.53
CA ASN A 160 9.97 -14.84 -4.95
C ASN A 160 9.92 -15.75 -3.73
N PHE A 161 8.97 -16.68 -3.76
CA PHE A 161 8.75 -17.66 -2.73
C PHE A 161 8.81 -19.07 -3.30
N GLU A 162 9.18 -20.01 -2.44
CA GLU A 162 9.13 -21.42 -2.76
C GLU A 162 8.34 -22.16 -1.67
N ALA A 163 7.29 -22.86 -2.09
CA ALA A 163 6.48 -23.71 -1.25
C ALA A 163 6.83 -25.18 -1.50
N ARG A 164 6.97 -25.97 -0.44
CA ARG A 164 7.26 -27.41 -0.51
C ARG A 164 6.37 -28.20 0.44
N LEU A 165 5.97 -29.41 0.05
CA LEU A 165 5.33 -30.35 0.97
C LEU A 165 6.36 -30.97 1.91
N SER A 166 6.12 -30.93 3.23
CA SER A 166 7.05 -31.45 4.23
C SER A 166 6.32 -31.98 5.47
N CYS A 167 6.96 -32.87 6.22
CA CYS A 167 6.59 -33.27 7.58
C CYS A 167 7.59 -32.77 8.65
N GLY A 168 8.54 -31.91 8.25
CA GLY A 168 9.56 -31.36 9.15
C GLY A 168 10.52 -32.44 9.63
N ASN A 169 10.54 -32.72 10.94
CA ASN A 169 11.36 -33.81 11.49
C ASN A 169 10.92 -35.21 11.04
N CYS A 170 9.69 -35.36 10.54
CA CYS A 170 9.18 -36.61 9.97
C CYS A 170 9.34 -37.84 10.87
N THR A 171 9.13 -37.69 12.18
CA THR A 171 9.17 -38.81 13.12
C THR A 171 8.07 -39.81 12.80
N ALA A 172 8.47 -41.01 12.38
CA ALA A 172 7.55 -42.09 12.03
C ALA A 172 6.67 -42.47 13.23
N GLY A 173 5.37 -42.62 12.99
CA GLY A 173 4.40 -42.94 14.04
C GLY A 173 2.96 -42.56 13.65
N PRO A 174 2.00 -42.72 14.58
CA PRO A 174 0.59 -42.46 14.32
C PRO A 174 0.27 -40.99 13.98
N SER A 175 1.20 -40.07 14.27
CA SER A 175 1.11 -38.66 13.93
C SER A 175 1.32 -38.35 12.44
N LEU A 176 1.80 -39.30 11.64
CA LEU A 176 1.97 -39.17 10.20
C LEU A 176 0.96 -40.05 9.46
N LYS A 177 -0.16 -39.43 9.07
CA LYS A 177 -1.27 -40.11 8.38
C LYS A 177 -1.54 -39.47 7.03
N GLY A 178 -1.60 -40.28 5.97
CA GLY A 178 -2.00 -39.83 4.65
C GLY A 178 -3.46 -39.37 4.60
N GLY A 179 -3.77 -38.49 3.64
CA GLY A 179 -5.10 -37.90 3.50
C GLY A 179 -5.06 -36.57 2.76
N ASN A 180 -6.21 -35.91 2.68
CA ASN A 180 -6.33 -34.58 2.09
C ASN A 180 -5.61 -33.53 2.95
N MET A 181 -5.13 -32.45 2.33
CA MET A 181 -4.47 -31.35 3.02
C MET A 181 -4.76 -30.05 2.28
N ASN A 182 -4.98 -28.97 3.02
CA ASN A 182 -4.88 -27.63 2.47
C ASN A 182 -4.22 -26.69 3.47
N ALA A 183 -3.68 -25.60 2.94
CA ALA A 183 -3.07 -24.54 3.71
C ALA A 183 -3.43 -23.21 3.05
N THR A 184 -3.69 -22.19 3.87
CA THR A 184 -3.96 -20.83 3.42
C THR A 184 -2.91 -19.91 4.03
N VAL A 185 -2.20 -19.20 3.17
CA VAL A 185 -1.19 -18.21 3.56
C VAL A 185 -1.63 -16.85 3.03
N THR A 186 -1.64 -15.85 3.90
CA THR A 186 -1.91 -14.45 3.56
C THR A 186 -0.59 -13.68 3.60
N LEU A 187 -0.26 -13.04 2.48
CA LEU A 187 0.81 -12.05 2.40
C LEU A 187 0.17 -10.68 2.60
N GLN A 188 0.56 -9.98 3.65
CA GLN A 188 0.03 -8.67 3.98
C GLN A 188 1.13 -7.63 3.97
N PHE A 189 0.97 -6.59 3.15
CA PHE A 189 1.85 -5.45 3.19
C PHE A 189 1.53 -4.56 4.41
N ILE A 190 2.55 -4.21 5.19
CA ILE A 190 2.44 -3.43 6.42
C ILE A 190 3.55 -2.38 6.52
N TYR A 191 3.33 -1.40 7.40
CA TYR A 191 4.28 -0.33 7.72
C TYR A 191 4.58 -0.31 9.21
N GLU A 192 5.87 -0.30 9.55
CA GLU A 192 6.37 -0.23 10.93
C GLU A 192 7.72 0.50 11.04
#